data_AF-A0A7C7QUL2-F1
#
_entry.id   AF-A0A7C7QUL2-F1
#
_cell.length_a   1.000
_cell.length_b   1.000
_cell.length_c   1.000
_cell.angle_alpha   90.00
_cell.angle_beta   90.00
_cell.angle_gamma   90.00
#
_symmetry.space_group_name_H-M   'P 1'
#
loop_
_entity.id
_entity.type
_entity.pdbx_description
1 polymer ?
#
loop_
_entity_poly.entity_id
_entity_poly.type
_entity_poly.pdbx_seq_one_letter_code
_entity_poly.pdbx_strand_id
1 'polypeptide(L)'
;MGDLRSHPSSTSWRPIWAGKWSSWAYDLKADHVAAGDTLHLALYWRALAGMERSYKVFTHLLGDDGRIWGQKDDFPGQGALPTTSWVVGEVIVDEYEITVDPGAPIGDYQLEIGMYDPRSGARLPILDEKGEIQGDRILLEKTAMGKQ
;
A
#
# COMPACT_ATOMS: atom_id res chain seq x y z
N MET A 1 7.92 32.95 -20.93
CA MET A 1 8.42 32.67 -19.57
C MET A 1 7.22 32.50 -18.66
N GLY A 2 6.90 31.27 -18.26
CA GLY A 2 5.82 30.95 -17.34
C GLY A 2 6.09 29.54 -16.82
N ASP A 3 6.88 29.48 -15.76
CA ASP A 3 7.40 28.28 -15.12
C ASP A 3 6.26 27.59 -14.35
N LEU A 4 5.84 26.41 -14.83
CA LEU A 4 4.91 25.52 -14.16
C LEU A 4 5.70 24.80 -13.06
N ARG A 5 5.53 25.23 -11.82
CA ARG A 5 6.03 24.53 -10.63
C ARG A 5 5.36 23.16 -10.51
N SER A 6 6.02 22.14 -11.05
CA SER A 6 5.75 20.73 -10.79
C SER A 6 6.03 20.44 -9.31
N HIS A 7 5.02 19.97 -8.59
CA HIS A 7 5.19 19.36 -7.27
C HIS A 7 5.88 18.01 -7.48
N PRO A 8 6.85 17.58 -6.64
CA PRO A 8 7.42 16.26 -6.76
C PRO A 8 6.41 15.23 -6.21
N SER A 9 5.52 14.72 -7.06
CA SER A 9 4.93 13.41 -6.79
C SER A 9 6.02 12.37 -6.99
N SER A 10 6.42 11.67 -5.93
CA SER A 10 7.29 10.50 -6.03
C SER A 10 6.50 9.33 -6.64
N THR A 11 6.27 9.38 -7.95
CA THR A 11 5.70 8.25 -8.69
C THR A 11 6.83 7.26 -8.98
N SER A 12 7.08 6.34 -8.04
CA SER A 12 8.06 5.26 -8.21
C SER A 12 7.44 4.10 -8.98
N TRP A 13 7.80 3.95 -10.26
CA TRP A 13 7.40 2.82 -11.09
C TRP A 13 8.41 1.67 -10.89
N ARG A 14 8.07 0.68 -10.05
CA ARG A 14 8.92 -0.51 -9.85
C ARG A 14 8.15 -1.79 -10.21
N PRO A 15 8.57 -2.55 -11.24
CA PRO A 15 7.97 -3.85 -11.49
C PRO A 15 8.39 -4.83 -10.40
N ILE A 16 7.41 -5.34 -9.64
CA ILE A 16 7.58 -6.46 -8.71
C ILE A 16 6.54 -7.51 -9.10
N TRP A 17 6.98 -8.75 -9.28
CA TRP A 17 6.14 -9.89 -9.62
C TRP A 17 5.64 -10.54 -8.35
N ALA A 18 4.31 -10.74 -8.26
CA ALA A 18 3.61 -11.16 -7.05
C ALA A 18 2.69 -12.37 -7.30
N GLY A 19 3.01 -13.32 -8.18
CA GLY A 19 2.22 -14.50 -8.49
C GLY A 19 1.21 -14.24 -9.59
N LYS A 20 -0.10 -14.41 -9.34
CA LYS A 20 -1.19 -14.00 -10.25
C LYS A 20 -1.37 -12.46 -10.29
N TRP A 21 -0.28 -11.69 -10.20
CA TRP A 21 -0.27 -10.23 -10.07
C TRP A 21 0.90 -9.63 -10.86
N SER A 22 0.68 -8.56 -11.64
CA SER A 22 1.79 -7.82 -12.25
C SER A 22 1.53 -6.31 -12.21
N SER A 23 2.59 -5.58 -11.86
CA SER A 23 2.72 -4.13 -11.66
C SER A 23 1.83 -3.50 -10.59
N TRP A 24 2.45 -3.21 -9.44
CA TRP A 24 2.00 -2.20 -8.50
C TRP A 24 2.63 -0.87 -8.90
N ALA A 25 1.80 0.14 -9.16
CA ALA A 25 2.22 1.51 -8.94
C ALA A 25 1.63 1.93 -7.59
N TYR A 26 2.29 2.84 -6.89
CA TYR A 26 1.66 3.55 -5.79
C TYR A 26 1.94 5.04 -5.95
N ASP A 27 0.99 5.87 -5.55
CA ASP A 27 1.20 7.30 -5.36
C ASP A 27 1.13 7.58 -3.86
N LEU A 28 2.22 8.10 -3.31
CA LEU A 28 2.30 8.56 -1.93
C LEU A 28 2.42 10.08 -1.97
N LYS A 29 1.37 10.77 -1.51
CA LYS A 29 1.40 12.22 -1.40
C LYS A 29 1.99 12.66 -0.06
N ALA A 30 3.28 12.39 0.17
CA ALA A 30 4.05 13.01 1.24
C ALA A 30 5.55 12.66 1.15
N ASP A 31 6.39 13.67 0.96
CA ASP A 31 7.86 13.56 1.10
C ASP A 31 8.27 13.60 2.59
N HIS A 32 7.41 14.22 3.41
CA HIS A 32 7.52 14.37 4.85
C HIS A 32 6.14 14.23 5.48
N VAL A 33 6.07 13.50 6.57
CA VAL A 33 4.87 13.31 7.38
C VAL A 33 5.17 13.82 8.78
N ALA A 34 4.21 14.42 9.46
CA ALA A 34 4.31 14.71 10.88
C ALA A 34 3.36 13.81 11.69
N ALA A 35 3.67 13.65 12.98
CA ALA A 35 2.78 12.96 13.91
C ALA A 35 1.40 13.64 13.94
N GLY A 36 0.33 12.86 13.79
CA GLY A 36 -1.04 13.38 13.70
C GLY A 36 -1.51 13.75 12.28
N ASP A 37 -0.62 13.73 11.27
CA ASP A 37 -1.02 13.94 9.89
C ASP A 37 -1.73 12.70 9.31
N THR A 38 -2.43 12.90 8.19
CA THR A 38 -2.99 11.82 7.38
C THR A 38 -2.13 11.58 6.15
N LEU A 39 -1.65 10.36 6.03
CA LEU A 39 -0.98 9.85 4.84
C LEU A 39 -2.01 9.37 3.81
N HIS A 40 -1.93 9.91 2.60
CA HIS A 40 -2.74 9.46 1.48
C HIS A 40 -1.93 8.52 0.59
N LEU A 41 -2.39 7.28 0.47
CA LEU A 41 -1.79 6.21 -0.32
C LEU A 41 -2.77 5.76 -1.40
N ALA A 42 -2.40 5.86 -2.67
CA ALA A 42 -3.12 5.21 -3.76
C ALA A 42 -2.36 3.95 -4.18
N LEU A 43 -3.04 2.81 -4.18
CA LEU A 43 -2.54 1.52 -4.63
C LEU A 43 -3.19 1.15 -5.95
N TYR A 44 -2.37 0.76 -6.93
CA TYR A 44 -2.83 0.35 -8.25
C TYR A 44 -2.70 -1.16 -8.37
N TRP A 45 -3.84 -1.86 -8.41
CA TRP A 45 -3.90 -3.30 -8.49
C TRP A 45 -4.24 -3.79 -9.88
N ARG A 46 -3.52 -4.81 -10.39
CA ARG A 46 -3.92 -5.53 -11.60
C ARG A 46 -4.14 -7.00 -11.32
N ALA A 47 -5.39 -7.45 -11.42
CA ALA A 47 -5.72 -8.86 -11.25
C ALA A 47 -5.18 -9.69 -12.44
N LEU A 48 -4.32 -10.69 -12.23
CA LEU A 48 -3.98 -11.65 -13.31
C LEU A 48 -4.81 -12.92 -13.25
N ALA A 49 -5.65 -13.09 -12.23
CA ALA A 49 -6.62 -14.15 -12.16
C ALA A 49 -7.82 -13.74 -11.31
N GLY A 50 -8.95 -14.39 -11.56
CA GLY A 50 -10.12 -14.25 -10.70
C GLY A 50 -9.83 -14.75 -9.29
N MET A 51 -10.41 -14.06 -8.31
CA MET A 51 -10.33 -14.43 -6.90
C MET A 51 -11.67 -14.96 -6.41
N GLU A 52 -11.63 -16.08 -5.71
CA GLU A 52 -12.84 -16.71 -5.14
C GLU A 52 -13.22 -16.12 -3.78
N ARG A 53 -12.33 -15.35 -3.18
CA ARG A 53 -12.49 -14.75 -1.85
C ARG A 53 -12.27 -13.26 -1.90
N SER A 54 -12.99 -12.55 -1.03
CA SER A 54 -12.81 -11.13 -0.80
C SER A 54 -11.74 -10.93 0.26
N TYR A 55 -10.62 -10.34 -0.13
CA TYR A 55 -9.50 -10.04 0.77
C TYR A 55 -9.59 -8.60 1.26
N LYS A 56 -9.13 -8.37 2.50
CA LYS A 56 -8.83 -7.03 2.99
C LYS A 56 -7.38 -6.69 2.69
N VAL A 57 -7.13 -5.43 2.39
CA VAL A 57 -5.79 -4.87 2.33
C VAL A 57 -5.46 -4.29 3.69
N PHE A 58 -4.29 -4.62 4.22
CA PHE A 58 -3.69 -3.90 5.33
C PHE A 58 -2.64 -2.94 4.79
N THR A 59 -2.57 -1.76 5.38
CA THR A 59 -1.51 -0.78 5.17
C THR A 59 -1.00 -0.38 6.55
N HIS A 60 0.29 -0.60 6.83
CA HIS A 60 0.89 -0.27 8.12
C HIS A 60 2.11 0.64 7.94
N LEU A 61 2.13 1.73 8.69
CA LEU A 61 3.28 2.60 8.84
C LEU A 61 4.10 2.12 10.03
N LEU A 62 5.25 1.51 9.75
CA LEU A 62 6.17 0.96 10.75
C LEU A 62 7.25 1.98 11.09
N GLY A 63 7.51 2.19 12.38
CA GLY A 63 8.69 2.92 12.84
C GLY A 63 9.93 2.02 12.89
N ASP A 64 11.10 2.62 13.10
CA ASP A 64 12.37 1.90 13.27
C ASP A 64 12.36 0.92 14.47
N ASP A 65 11.46 1.12 15.43
CA ASP A 65 11.24 0.23 16.57
C ASP A 65 10.36 -0.99 16.23
N GLY A 66 9.93 -1.12 14.97
CA GLY A 66 9.05 -2.17 14.48
C GLY A 66 7.60 -2.03 14.94
N ARG A 67 7.22 -0.91 15.59
CA ARG A 67 5.85 -0.64 16.00
C ARG A 67 5.07 -0.03 14.85
N ILE A 68 3.77 -0.32 14.82
CA ILE A 68 2.82 0.32 13.91
C ILE A 68 2.42 1.67 14.51
N TRP A 69 2.72 2.75 13.79
CA TRP A 69 2.38 4.13 14.16
C TRP A 69 1.27 4.72 13.30
N GLY A 70 0.76 3.96 12.33
CA GLY A 70 -0.41 4.29 11.55
C GLY A 70 -0.86 3.06 10.80
N GLN A 71 -2.18 2.82 10.71
CA GLN A 71 -2.69 1.68 9.98
C GLN A 71 -4.07 1.91 9.41
N LYS A 72 -4.36 1.17 8.33
CA LYS A 72 -5.69 1.06 7.75
C LYS A 72 -5.88 -0.34 7.17
N ASP A 73 -6.96 -0.98 7.61
CA ASP A 73 -7.36 -2.33 7.22
C ASP A 73 -8.76 -2.30 6.61
N ASP A 74 -8.85 -2.40 5.29
CA ASP A 74 -10.13 -2.28 4.60
C ASP A 74 -10.26 -3.17 3.38
N PHE A 75 -11.49 -3.40 2.96
CA PHE A 75 -11.76 -3.96 1.65
C PHE A 75 -11.41 -2.91 0.57
N PRO A 76 -10.86 -3.33 -0.59
CA PRO A 76 -10.51 -2.40 -1.64
C PRO A 76 -11.67 -1.51 -2.09
N GLY A 77 -11.34 -0.30 -2.54
CA GLY A 77 -12.31 0.71 -2.95
C GLY A 77 -13.23 1.12 -1.81
N GLN A 78 -12.70 1.19 -0.57
CA GLN A 78 -13.47 1.53 0.64
C GLN A 78 -14.68 0.59 0.85
N GLY A 79 -14.50 -0.69 0.51
CA GLY A 79 -15.55 -1.71 0.58
C GLY A 79 -16.45 -1.82 -0.64
N ALA A 80 -16.32 -0.94 -1.64
CA ALA A 80 -17.12 -1.00 -2.85
C ALA A 80 -16.57 -1.95 -3.92
N LEU A 81 -15.30 -2.36 -3.82
CA LEU A 81 -14.61 -3.15 -4.85
C LEU A 81 -14.00 -4.44 -4.25
N PRO A 82 -14.82 -5.38 -3.73
CA PRO A 82 -14.31 -6.63 -3.19
C PRO A 82 -13.46 -7.37 -4.24
N THR A 83 -12.37 -8.01 -3.84
CA THR A 83 -11.43 -8.66 -4.80
C THR A 83 -12.07 -9.73 -5.68
N THR A 84 -13.22 -10.28 -5.28
CA THR A 84 -14.02 -11.22 -6.09
C THR A 84 -14.69 -10.58 -7.31
N SER A 85 -14.86 -9.26 -7.34
CA SER A 85 -15.47 -8.55 -8.47
C SER A 85 -14.45 -8.07 -9.49
N TRP A 86 -13.14 -8.25 -9.24
CA TRP A 86 -12.09 -7.74 -10.11
C TRP A 86 -12.02 -8.53 -11.40
N VAL A 87 -11.97 -7.83 -12.54
CA VAL A 87 -11.83 -8.45 -13.85
C VAL A 87 -10.34 -8.70 -14.13
N VAL A 88 -10.01 -9.88 -14.67
CA VAL A 88 -8.64 -10.21 -15.05
C VAL A 88 -8.13 -9.22 -16.08
N GLY A 89 -6.98 -8.61 -15.81
CA GLY A 89 -6.33 -7.59 -16.63
C GLY A 89 -6.77 -6.15 -16.32
N GLU A 90 -7.82 -5.97 -15.52
CA GLU A 90 -8.26 -4.64 -15.07
C GLU A 90 -7.27 -4.02 -14.09
N VAL A 91 -7.11 -2.70 -14.16
CA VAL A 91 -6.37 -1.91 -13.18
C VAL A 91 -7.36 -1.25 -12.23
N ILE A 92 -7.28 -1.59 -10.95
CA ILE A 92 -8.07 -1.03 -9.86
C ILE A 92 -7.22 0.02 -9.16
N VAL A 93 -7.79 1.21 -8.94
CA VAL A 93 -7.19 2.25 -8.10
C VAL A 93 -7.86 2.19 -6.74
N ASP A 94 -7.06 2.11 -5.69
CA ASP A 94 -7.50 1.82 -4.34
C ASP A 94 -6.83 2.78 -3.35
N GLU A 95 -7.63 3.65 -2.74
CA GLU A 95 -7.15 4.80 -1.98
C GLU A 95 -7.32 4.59 -0.47
N TYR A 96 -6.26 4.88 0.28
CA TYR A 96 -6.17 4.72 1.72
C TYR A 96 -5.76 6.02 2.39
N GLU A 97 -6.44 6.33 3.48
CA GLU A 97 -6.09 7.39 4.41
C GLU A 97 -5.57 6.75 5.70
N ILE A 98 -4.29 6.97 5.99
CA ILE A 98 -3.58 6.39 7.13
C ILE A 98 -3.27 7.53 8.10
N THR A 99 -4.04 7.61 9.18
CA THR A 99 -3.76 8.58 10.25
C THR A 99 -2.52 8.14 11.04
N VAL A 100 -1.53 9.02 11.11
CA VAL A 100 -0.31 8.81 11.89
C VAL A 100 -0.61 9.15 13.34
N ASP A 101 -0.21 8.28 14.26
CA ASP A 101 -0.34 8.48 15.69
C ASP A 101 0.37 9.79 16.10
N PRO A 102 -0.29 10.68 16.86
CA PRO A 102 0.29 11.96 17.29
C PRO A 102 1.49 11.80 18.24
N GLY A 103 1.72 10.61 18.79
CA GLY A 103 2.90 10.26 19.58
C GLY A 103 4.08 9.70 18.76
N ALA A 104 3.95 9.61 17.44
CA ALA A 104 4.99 9.07 16.56
C ALA A 104 6.32 9.86 16.70
N PRO A 105 7.43 9.19 17.07
CA PRO A 105 8.74 9.83 17.15
C PRO A 105 9.24 10.34 15.79
N ILE A 106 10.16 11.29 15.81
CA ILE A 106 10.94 11.67 14.62
C ILE A 106 11.85 10.48 14.24
N GLY A 107 11.89 10.12 12.96
CA GLY A 107 12.67 8.99 12.47
C GLY A 107 12.26 8.55 11.07
N ASP A 108 12.83 7.43 10.63
CA ASP A 108 12.42 6.80 9.37
C ASP A 108 11.23 5.88 9.62
N TYR A 109 10.29 5.91 8.69
CA TYR A 109 9.12 5.05 8.70
C TYR A 109 9.05 4.25 7.41
N GLN A 110 8.61 3.01 7.55
CA GLN A 110 8.48 2.06 6.46
C GLN A 110 7.01 1.70 6.29
N LEU A 111 6.45 2.01 5.13
CA LEU A 111 5.10 1.57 4.80
C LEU A 111 5.15 0.12 4.32
N GLU A 112 4.32 -0.75 4.90
CA GLU A 112 4.08 -2.11 4.42
C GLU A 112 2.62 -2.28 4.00
N ILE A 113 2.41 -3.05 2.94
CA ILE A 113 1.08 -3.39 2.44
C ILE A 113 0.95 -4.87 2.18
N GLY A 114 -0.28 -5.38 2.19
CA GLY A 114 -0.57 -6.73 1.72
C GLY A 114 -2.03 -7.07 1.90
N MET A 115 -2.39 -8.31 1.56
CA MET A 115 -3.78 -8.78 1.64
C MET A 115 -3.93 -9.91 2.65
N TYR A 116 -5.10 -10.02 3.27
CA TYR A 116 -5.44 -11.14 4.12
C TYR A 116 -6.91 -11.54 3.98
N ASP A 117 -7.19 -12.81 4.23
CA ASP A 117 -8.55 -13.33 4.30
C ASP A 117 -9.16 -12.91 5.65
N PRO A 118 -10.18 -12.04 5.67
CA PRO A 118 -10.75 -11.55 6.93
C PRO A 118 -11.45 -12.63 7.76
N ARG A 119 -11.76 -13.80 7.17
CA ARG A 119 -12.39 -14.91 7.90
C ARG A 119 -11.37 -15.75 8.66
N SER A 120 -10.20 -15.96 8.07
CA SER A 120 -9.16 -16.83 8.66
C SER A 120 -7.99 -16.05 9.27
N GLY A 121 -7.82 -14.78 8.94
CA GLY A 121 -6.64 -13.99 9.26
C GLY A 121 -5.40 -14.39 8.46
N ALA A 122 -5.51 -15.34 7.53
CA ALA A 122 -4.39 -15.80 6.73
C ALA A 122 -3.96 -14.73 5.73
N ARG A 123 -2.69 -14.38 5.74
CA ARG A 123 -2.10 -13.45 4.77
C ARG A 123 -1.96 -14.12 3.41
N LEU A 124 -2.24 -13.37 2.35
CA LEU A 124 -2.13 -13.84 0.98
C LEU A 124 -0.64 -13.83 0.57
N PRO A 125 -0.07 -14.97 0.18
CA PRO A 125 1.32 -15.01 -0.26
C PRO A 125 1.50 -14.27 -1.58
N ILE A 126 2.61 -13.56 -1.66
CA ILE A 126 3.17 -12.93 -2.85
C ILE A 126 4.08 -13.97 -3.49
N LEU A 127 3.86 -14.31 -4.75
CA LEU A 127 4.72 -15.26 -5.47
C LEU A 127 5.60 -14.53 -6.49
N ASP A 128 6.65 -15.11 -7.03
CA ASP A 128 7.34 -14.53 -8.20
C ASP A 128 6.75 -15.05 -9.52
N GLU A 129 7.40 -14.75 -10.65
CA GLU A 129 7.02 -15.27 -11.96
C GLU A 129 7.08 -16.81 -12.05
N LYS A 130 7.90 -17.45 -11.21
CA LYS A 130 8.08 -18.90 -11.15
C LYS A 130 7.08 -19.55 -10.19
N GLY A 131 6.28 -18.77 -9.47
CA GLY A 131 5.33 -19.24 -8.48
C GLY A 131 5.95 -19.51 -7.10
N GLU A 132 7.17 -19.04 -6.85
CA GLU A 132 7.85 -19.17 -5.56
C GLU A 132 7.40 -18.07 -4.59
N ILE A 133 7.09 -18.43 -3.34
CA ILE A 133 6.66 -17.45 -2.32
C ILE A 133 7.81 -16.49 -2.01
N GLN A 134 7.57 -15.20 -2.19
CA GLN A 134 8.48 -14.09 -1.89
C GLN A 134 8.15 -13.41 -0.55
N GLY A 135 6.98 -13.68 0.02
CA GLY A 135 6.51 -13.11 1.28
C GLY A 135 5.00 -13.04 1.34
N ASP A 136 4.49 -12.26 2.29
CA ASP A 136 3.06 -12.02 2.49
C ASP A 136 2.71 -10.52 2.60
N ARG A 137 3.71 -9.68 2.32
CA ARG A 137 3.65 -8.23 2.36
C ARG A 137 4.69 -7.63 1.42
N ILE A 138 4.42 -6.40 0.97
CA ILE A 138 5.35 -5.57 0.20
C ILE A 138 5.76 -4.40 1.08
N LEU A 139 7.07 -4.17 1.19
CA LEU A 139 7.62 -2.96 1.78
C LEU A 139 7.72 -1.89 0.68
N LEU A 140 7.06 -0.75 0.88
CA LEU A 140 7.13 0.40 -0.03
C LEU A 140 8.39 1.22 0.24
N GLU A 141 8.52 2.43 -0.29
CA GLU A 141 9.68 3.27 0.06
C GLU A 141 9.58 3.80 1.51
N LYS A 142 10.74 4.12 2.09
CA LYS A 142 10.81 4.77 3.40
C LYS A 142 10.39 6.23 3.29
N THR A 143 9.68 6.71 4.30
CA THR A 143 9.30 8.11 4.45
C THR A 143 9.90 8.66 5.74
N ALA A 144 10.49 9.85 5.69
CA ALA A 144 11.06 10.50 6.86
C ALA A 144 10.01 11.32 7.61
N MET A 145 9.90 11.09 8.92
CA MET A 145 9.05 11.89 9.80
C MET A 145 9.81 13.15 10.23
N GLY A 146 9.25 14.33 9.95
CA GLY A 146 9.87 15.63 10.25
C GLY A 146 9.07 16.46 11.26
N LYS A 147 9.61 17.59 11.69
CA LYS A 147 8.82 18.64 12.33
C LYS A 147 8.12 19.47 11.25
N GLN A 148 6.86 19.83 11.47
CA GLN A 148 6.16 20.89 10.72
C GLN A 148 6.89 22.24 10.85
#